data_AF-A0ABD3SP22-F1
#
_entry.id   AF-A0ABD3SP22-F1
#
_cell.length_a   1.000
_cell.length_b   1.000
_cell.length_c   1.000
_cell.angle_alpha   90.00
_cell.angle_beta   90.00
_cell.angle_gamma   90.00
#
_symmetry.space_group_name_H-M   'P 1'
#
loop_
_entity.id
_entity.type
_entity.pdbx_description
1 polymer ?
#
loop_
_entity_poly.entity_id
_entity_poly.type
_entity_poly.pdbx_seq_one_letter_code
_entity_poly.pdbx_strand_id
1 'polypeptide(L)'
;SKVFFTYCRILAGRSAFPAGRIPHSAFVRTHPQKYTMQMRKLDFPMLCSVAALLDRTHGLSGNLPLRLNSRSTPTPPLTPTPLDKRSKGTWLYSSKDDNQFVSSRSPIQSIIDTMQSNPAKSIQFSLMMTLSGAALGPFLDSYHSLCGVLTYDTPLVFPILGYIGGDTALLTCVTTYWVPPLFGVAGFLIGWLYILLDAGFQVEEKGTDPSQSEFNPTIPKVLTGVGYFTFQYWFSGLLFANHIDREYILIIMSVLAAGGYYALDRSISGFITSAATAIGGPLIEVGLISSLPESSGYHYNDTGETGYFPLWIIPLYFLGGPANGNLARAFWNAIGNDKAESANESGQLKRQIPCPKCQDTRAVKCPNCDDGTYVTYGQRVLCKACRGKGRVICRSCFFEYGDDPNDIENIRRIMDQIPD
;
A
#
# COMPACT_ATOMS: atom_id res chain seq x y z
N SER A 1 -12.95 -3.02 -9.98
CA SER A 1 -14.35 -2.81 -9.52
C SER A 1 -14.65 -3.43 -8.14
N LYS A 2 -14.32 -4.71 -7.87
CA LYS A 2 -14.59 -5.37 -6.56
C LYS A 2 -13.95 -4.68 -5.35
N VAL A 3 -12.72 -4.17 -5.47
CA VAL A 3 -12.04 -3.42 -4.39
C VAL A 3 -12.75 -2.10 -4.08
N PHE A 4 -13.17 -1.36 -5.10
CA PHE A 4 -13.95 -0.12 -4.93
C PHE A 4 -15.30 -0.40 -4.24
N PHE A 5 -16.00 -1.46 -4.64
CA PHE A 5 -17.25 -1.86 -3.98
C PHE A 5 -17.04 -2.34 -2.54
N THR A 6 -15.94 -3.02 -2.24
CA THR A 6 -15.58 -3.41 -0.86
C THR A 6 -15.22 -2.18 -0.02
N TYR A 7 -14.46 -1.23 -0.57
CA TYR A 7 -14.15 0.05 0.06
C TYR A 7 -15.43 0.86 0.37
N CYS A 8 -16.31 1.04 -0.62
CA CYS A 8 -17.61 1.69 -0.42
C CYS A 8 -18.52 0.92 0.54
N ARG A 9 -18.50 -0.43 0.55
CA ARG A 9 -19.28 -1.24 1.51
C ARG A 9 -18.77 -1.16 2.95
N ILE A 10 -17.45 -1.10 3.13
CA ILE A 10 -16.83 -0.92 4.46
C ILE A 10 -17.19 0.46 5.00
N LEU A 11 -17.17 1.49 4.14
CA LEU A 11 -17.60 2.84 4.51
C LEU A 11 -19.12 2.95 4.73
N ALA A 12 -19.94 2.17 4.01
CA ALA A 12 -21.40 2.27 4.03
C ALA A 12 -22.11 1.27 4.97
N GLY A 13 -21.46 0.82 6.06
CA GLY A 13 -22.05 0.04 7.17
C GLY A 13 -23.36 -0.73 6.90
N ARG A 14 -23.30 -2.05 6.70
CA ARG A 14 -24.49 -2.89 6.46
C ARG A 14 -25.47 -2.88 7.63
N SER A 15 -26.63 -2.24 7.44
CA SER A 15 -27.86 -2.53 8.18
C SER A 15 -29.07 -2.33 7.26
N ALA A 16 -29.75 -3.43 6.92
CA ALA A 16 -31.05 -3.39 6.23
C ALA A 16 -32.15 -3.25 7.29
N PHE A 17 -32.93 -2.16 7.23
CA PHE A 17 -34.19 -2.00 7.97
C PHE A 17 -35.23 -1.28 7.09
N PRO A 18 -36.54 -1.51 7.35
CA PRO A 18 -37.60 -1.24 6.40
C PRO A 18 -38.00 0.24 6.37
N ALA A 19 -38.48 0.66 5.20
CA ALA A 19 -38.90 2.03 4.91
C ALA A 19 -40.11 2.47 5.76
N GLY A 20 -39.91 3.49 6.61
CA GLY A 20 -40.97 4.27 7.24
C GLY A 20 -41.01 5.67 6.65
N ARG A 21 -42.22 6.16 6.33
CA ARG A 21 -42.48 7.48 5.71
C ARG A 21 -42.02 8.64 6.61
N ILE A 22 -41.37 9.63 6.00
CA ILE A 22 -41.02 10.93 6.60
C ILE A 22 -42.02 11.98 6.10
N PRO A 23 -42.61 12.84 6.96
CA PRO A 23 -43.38 13.99 6.52
C PRO A 23 -42.48 15.20 6.23
N HIS A 24 -42.85 15.94 5.20
CA HIS A 24 -42.19 17.18 4.76
C HIS A 24 -42.36 18.34 5.75
N SER A 25 -41.41 19.27 5.66
CA SER A 25 -41.41 20.68 6.10
C SER A 25 -40.88 21.00 7.51
N ALA A 26 -39.71 21.66 7.55
CA ALA A 26 -39.49 22.93 8.23
C ALA A 26 -38.07 23.45 7.92
N PHE A 27 -37.99 24.58 7.20
CA PHE A 27 -36.76 25.33 7.01
C PHE A 27 -36.59 26.24 8.23
N VAL A 28 -35.75 25.85 9.18
CA VAL A 28 -35.49 26.63 10.40
C VAL A 28 -34.17 27.39 10.24
N ARG A 29 -34.25 28.71 10.32
CA ARG A 29 -33.12 29.62 10.51
C ARG A 29 -32.51 29.33 11.89
N THR A 30 -31.34 28.72 11.95
CA THR A 30 -30.61 28.51 13.21
C THR A 30 -29.65 29.66 13.45
N HIS A 31 -29.79 30.31 14.61
CA HIS A 31 -28.71 31.10 15.20
C HIS A 31 -27.54 30.17 15.54
N PRO A 32 -26.28 30.66 15.55
CA PRO A 32 -25.13 29.86 15.95
C PRO A 32 -25.21 29.59 17.46
N GLN A 33 -25.89 28.51 17.84
CA GLN A 33 -25.71 27.91 19.16
C GLN A 33 -24.32 27.29 19.16
N LYS A 34 -23.47 27.69 20.12
CA LYS A 34 -22.26 26.96 20.47
C LYS A 34 -22.69 25.55 20.88
N TYR A 35 -22.54 24.59 19.98
CA TYR A 35 -22.70 23.17 20.29
C TYR A 35 -21.52 22.78 21.18
N THR A 36 -21.67 22.95 22.50
CA THR A 36 -20.78 22.33 23.47
C THR A 36 -21.10 20.85 23.42
N MET A 37 -20.43 20.13 22.53
CA MET A 37 -20.54 18.68 22.44
C MET A 37 -19.97 18.11 23.75
N GLN A 38 -20.85 17.76 24.69
CA GLN A 38 -20.46 16.89 25.81
C GLN A 38 -20.08 15.55 25.20
N MET A 39 -18.81 15.37 24.86
CA MET A 39 -18.23 14.04 24.73
C MET A 39 -18.40 13.38 26.09
N ARG A 40 -19.47 12.58 26.26
CA ARG A 40 -19.56 11.67 27.40
C ARG A 40 -18.26 10.89 27.40
N LYS A 41 -17.57 10.87 28.55
CA LYS A 41 -16.41 10.03 28.80
C LYS A 41 -16.68 8.63 28.25
N LEU A 42 -16.14 8.34 27.08
CA LEU A 42 -16.08 6.98 26.57
C LEU A 42 -14.93 6.35 27.35
N ASP A 43 -15.27 5.51 28.33
CA ASP A 43 -14.29 4.71 29.07
C ASP A 43 -13.64 3.74 28.08
N PHE A 44 -12.45 4.10 27.59
CA PHE A 44 -11.65 3.29 26.68
C PHE A 44 -10.51 2.61 27.45
N PRO A 45 -10.58 1.29 27.74
CA PRO A 45 -9.50 0.55 28.39
C PRO A 45 -8.26 0.32 27.50
N MET A 46 -8.20 0.90 26.30
CA MET A 46 -7.13 0.63 25.31
C MET A 46 -5.87 1.51 25.52
N LEU A 47 -5.98 2.65 26.20
CA LEU A 47 -4.88 3.61 26.38
C LEU A 47 -3.79 3.15 27.37
N CYS A 48 -4.11 2.26 28.31
CA CYS A 48 -3.11 1.70 29.25
C CYS A 48 -2.05 0.83 28.55
N SER A 49 -2.33 0.29 27.36
CA SER A 49 -1.40 -0.62 26.67
C SER A 49 -0.25 0.10 25.94
N VAL A 50 -0.43 1.37 25.56
CA VAL A 50 0.60 2.14 24.84
C VAL A 50 1.56 2.83 25.82
N ALA A 51 1.05 3.33 26.96
CA ALA A 51 1.89 3.83 28.04
C ALA A 51 2.76 2.73 28.66
N ALA A 52 2.21 1.51 28.82
CA ALA A 52 2.97 0.34 29.28
C ALA A 52 4.02 -0.17 28.27
N LEU A 53 3.88 0.18 26.99
CA LEU A 53 4.87 -0.16 25.95
C LEU A 53 6.05 0.81 25.94
N LEU A 54 5.81 2.10 26.23
CA LEU A 54 6.84 3.14 26.31
C LEU A 54 7.61 3.12 27.63
N ASP A 55 6.99 2.67 28.73
CA ASP A 55 7.66 2.49 30.01
C ASP A 55 8.61 1.27 29.99
N ARG A 56 8.35 0.28 29.13
CA ARG A 56 9.21 -0.90 28.94
C ARG A 56 10.49 -0.62 28.16
N THR A 57 10.59 0.50 27.44
CA THR A 57 11.76 0.86 26.63
C THR A 57 12.81 1.70 27.37
N HIS A 58 12.52 2.20 28.58
CA HIS A 58 13.49 2.96 29.39
C HIS A 58 14.13 2.16 30.55
N GLY A 59 13.83 0.85 30.66
CA GLY A 59 14.32 -0.01 31.74
C GLY A 59 15.54 -0.90 31.44
N LEU A 60 16.28 -0.68 30.35
CA LEU A 60 17.46 -1.48 30.00
C LEU A 60 18.74 -0.63 29.96
N SER A 61 19.12 -0.10 31.12
CA SER A 61 20.50 0.29 31.42
C SER A 61 20.97 -0.56 32.58
N GLY A 62 21.85 -1.54 32.32
CA GLY A 62 22.35 -2.44 33.36
C GLY A 62 23.18 -3.61 32.83
N ASN A 63 24.49 -3.37 32.68
CA ASN A 63 25.60 -4.33 32.81
C ASN A 63 25.51 -5.70 32.10
N LEU A 64 26.15 -5.81 30.93
CA LEU A 64 26.61 -7.09 30.40
C LEU A 64 28.10 -7.31 30.74
N PRO A 65 28.49 -8.48 31.27
CA PRO A 65 29.89 -8.80 31.51
C PRO A 65 30.57 -9.31 30.23
N LEU A 66 31.73 -8.73 29.92
CA LEU A 66 32.70 -9.27 28.95
C LEU A 66 33.19 -10.64 29.43
N ARG A 67 32.86 -11.70 28.70
CA ARG A 67 33.48 -13.02 28.84
C ARG A 67 34.16 -13.41 27.54
N LEU A 68 35.46 -13.13 27.47
CA LEU A 68 36.39 -13.73 26.51
C LEU A 68 36.48 -15.24 26.81
N ASN A 69 36.19 -16.07 25.82
CA ASN A 69 36.64 -17.46 25.81
C ASN A 69 37.05 -17.87 24.39
N SER A 70 38.36 -17.90 24.21
CA SER A 70 39.07 -18.52 23.11
C SER A 70 38.99 -20.05 23.22
N ARG A 71 38.44 -20.72 22.20
CA ARG A 71 38.76 -22.14 21.94
C ARG A 71 38.60 -22.43 20.45
N SER A 72 39.73 -22.44 19.75
CA SER A 72 39.88 -22.96 18.39
C SER A 72 40.00 -24.48 18.45
N THR A 73 39.13 -25.19 17.72
CA THR A 73 39.29 -26.59 17.36
C THR A 73 39.85 -26.68 15.93
N PRO A 74 40.86 -27.53 15.67
CA PRO A 74 41.45 -27.66 14.34
C PRO A 74 40.62 -28.58 13.44
N THR A 75 40.26 -28.09 12.25
CA THR A 75 39.73 -28.87 11.13
C THR A 75 40.87 -29.59 10.39
N PRO A 76 40.66 -30.84 9.92
CA PRO A 76 41.67 -31.57 9.15
C PRO A 76 41.80 -31.03 7.70
N PRO A 77 42.99 -31.17 7.08
CA PRO A 77 43.25 -30.65 5.74
C PRO A 77 42.58 -31.51 4.66
N LEU A 78 41.85 -30.85 3.75
CA LEU A 78 41.36 -31.44 2.50
C LEU A 78 42.51 -31.52 1.49
N THR A 79 42.70 -32.73 0.96
CA THR A 79 43.61 -33.07 -0.13
C THR A 79 43.16 -32.45 -1.46
N PRO A 80 44.05 -31.83 -2.25
CA PRO A 80 43.71 -31.30 -3.56
C PRO A 80 43.66 -32.44 -4.60
N THR A 81 42.53 -32.56 -5.30
CA THR A 81 42.38 -33.39 -6.50
C THR A 81 43.02 -32.72 -7.73
N PRO A 82 43.46 -33.50 -8.73
CA PRO A 82 44.25 -32.99 -9.84
C PRO A 82 43.38 -32.21 -10.84
N LEU A 83 43.85 -31.01 -11.19
CA LEU A 83 43.33 -30.19 -12.28
C LEU A 83 43.47 -30.90 -13.63
N ASP A 84 42.33 -31.23 -14.21
CA ASP A 84 42.23 -31.81 -15.55
C ASP A 84 42.49 -30.72 -16.60
N LYS A 85 43.53 -30.92 -17.41
CA LYS A 85 43.95 -30.05 -18.51
C LYS A 85 42.98 -30.21 -19.67
N ARG A 86 41.90 -29.42 -19.71
CA ARG A 86 40.96 -29.42 -20.84
C ARG A 86 41.17 -28.23 -21.78
N SER A 87 41.67 -28.58 -22.97
CA SER A 87 41.67 -27.91 -24.28
C SER A 87 41.50 -26.39 -24.35
N LYS A 88 42.59 -25.72 -24.76
CA LYS A 88 42.55 -24.41 -25.43
C LYS A 88 41.81 -24.55 -26.76
N GLY A 89 40.51 -24.25 -26.76
CA GLY A 89 39.70 -24.05 -27.96
C GLY A 89 39.69 -22.57 -28.31
N THR A 90 40.35 -22.22 -29.41
CA THR A 90 40.40 -20.90 -30.02
C THR A 90 39.00 -20.48 -30.47
N TRP A 91 38.33 -19.61 -29.72
CA TRP A 91 37.13 -18.91 -30.18
C TRP A 91 37.51 -17.52 -30.65
N LEU A 92 37.90 -17.42 -31.92
CA LEU A 92 37.91 -16.18 -32.67
C LEU A 92 36.48 -15.96 -33.19
N TYR A 93 35.65 -15.28 -32.39
CA TYR A 93 34.46 -14.60 -32.92
C TYR A 93 34.62 -13.12 -32.61
N SER A 94 35.13 -12.40 -33.63
CA SER A 94 35.06 -10.95 -33.72
C SER A 94 33.60 -10.58 -33.94
N SER A 95 32.86 -10.44 -32.84
CA SER A 95 31.58 -9.75 -32.86
C SER A 95 31.89 -8.27 -32.93
N LYS A 96 31.55 -7.63 -34.04
CA LYS A 96 31.45 -6.18 -34.12
C LYS A 96 30.44 -5.76 -33.04
N ASP A 97 30.96 -5.14 -31.99
CA ASP A 97 30.17 -4.38 -31.05
C ASP A 97 29.60 -3.17 -31.80
N ASP A 98 28.47 -3.39 -32.48
CA ASP A 98 27.56 -2.31 -32.80
C ASP A 98 27.11 -1.74 -31.45
N ASN A 99 27.84 -0.74 -30.98
CA ASN A 99 27.40 0.23 -29.97
C ASN A 99 26.17 0.94 -30.53
N GLN A 100 25.05 0.21 -30.59
CA GLN A 100 23.73 0.77 -30.69
C GLN A 100 23.59 1.57 -29.40
N PHE A 101 23.86 2.85 -29.52
CA PHE A 101 23.54 3.85 -28.51
C PHE A 101 22.04 3.73 -28.30
N VAL A 102 21.64 2.85 -27.37
CA VAL A 102 20.26 2.74 -26.93
C VAL A 102 20.01 4.08 -26.26
N SER A 103 19.47 5.02 -27.04
CA SER A 103 19.02 6.31 -26.54
C SER A 103 18.11 6.00 -25.37
N SER A 104 18.62 6.22 -24.15
CA SER A 104 17.88 5.99 -22.92
C SER A 104 16.70 6.94 -22.97
N ARG A 105 15.53 6.41 -23.36
CA ARG A 105 14.29 7.18 -23.33
C ARG A 105 14.14 7.70 -21.91
N SER A 106 13.80 8.97 -21.77
CA SER A 106 13.54 9.53 -20.44
C SER A 106 12.39 8.74 -19.80
N PRO A 107 12.44 8.48 -18.48
CA PRO A 107 11.37 7.76 -17.79
C PRO A 107 9.98 8.41 -17.97
N ILE A 108 9.95 9.74 -18.04
CA ILE A 108 8.74 10.52 -18.33
C ILE A 108 8.17 10.15 -19.69
N GLN A 109 9.02 9.97 -20.71
CA GLN A 109 8.57 9.58 -22.04
C GLN A 109 7.92 8.19 -22.02
N SER A 110 8.44 7.24 -21.24
CA SER A 110 7.83 5.90 -21.08
C SER A 110 6.40 5.97 -20.57
N ILE A 111 6.11 6.90 -19.66
CA ILE A 111 4.77 7.07 -19.11
C ILE A 111 3.86 7.80 -20.08
N ILE A 112 4.36 8.81 -20.78
CA ILE A 112 3.61 9.47 -21.86
C ILE A 112 3.25 8.43 -22.93
N ASP A 113 4.20 7.59 -23.33
CA ASP A 113 3.98 6.49 -24.26
C ASP A 113 2.93 5.49 -23.71
N THR A 114 2.94 5.22 -22.40
CA THR A 114 1.94 4.37 -21.73
C THR A 114 0.55 5.01 -21.72
N MET A 115 0.46 6.31 -21.45
CA MET A 115 -0.80 7.07 -21.49
C MET A 115 -1.37 7.13 -22.91
N GLN A 116 -0.51 7.33 -23.91
CA GLN A 116 -0.90 7.40 -25.31
C GLN A 116 -1.32 6.03 -25.85
N SER A 117 -0.63 4.97 -25.45
CA SER A 117 -0.95 3.60 -25.87
C SER A 117 -2.18 3.03 -25.17
N ASN A 118 -2.52 3.50 -23.97
CA ASN A 118 -3.71 3.05 -23.24
C ASN A 118 -4.42 4.20 -22.49
N PRO A 119 -5.09 5.12 -23.21
CA PRO A 119 -5.75 6.28 -22.59
C PRO A 119 -6.87 5.87 -21.63
N ALA A 120 -7.53 4.73 -21.89
CA ALA A 120 -8.56 4.19 -21.01
C ALA A 120 -8.01 3.86 -19.61
N LYS A 121 -6.81 3.27 -19.52
CA LYS A 121 -6.14 2.99 -18.24
C LYS A 121 -5.89 4.27 -17.46
N SER A 122 -5.35 5.30 -18.11
CA SER A 122 -5.04 6.58 -17.48
C SER A 122 -6.30 7.32 -17.01
N ILE A 123 -7.37 7.31 -17.79
CA ILE A 123 -8.66 7.89 -17.39
C ILE A 123 -9.24 7.15 -16.19
N GLN A 124 -9.27 5.82 -16.23
CA GLN A 124 -9.78 5.01 -15.11
C GLN A 124 -8.98 5.24 -13.83
N PHE A 125 -7.65 5.24 -13.92
CA PHE A 125 -6.77 5.54 -12.80
C PHE A 125 -7.07 6.92 -12.20
N SER A 126 -7.15 7.94 -13.06
CA SER A 126 -7.43 9.33 -12.65
C SER A 126 -8.78 9.45 -11.94
N LEU A 127 -9.82 8.84 -12.50
CA LEU A 127 -11.16 8.84 -11.90
C LEU A 127 -11.17 8.12 -10.54
N MET A 128 -10.52 6.96 -10.45
CA MET A 128 -10.48 6.20 -9.20
C MET A 128 -9.74 6.96 -8.09
N MET A 129 -8.58 7.55 -8.39
CA MET A 129 -7.85 8.37 -7.42
C MET A 129 -8.63 9.62 -7.00
N THR A 130 -9.27 10.31 -7.96
CA THR A 130 -10.10 11.49 -7.69
C THR A 130 -11.27 11.13 -6.78
N LEU A 131 -12.00 10.06 -7.09
CA LEU A 131 -13.15 9.62 -6.31
C LEU A 131 -12.75 9.14 -4.92
N SER A 132 -11.62 8.45 -4.79
CA SER A 132 -11.10 8.04 -3.48
C SER A 132 -10.74 9.24 -2.60
N GLY A 133 -10.05 10.24 -3.16
CA GLY A 133 -9.75 11.49 -2.45
C GLY A 133 -11.02 12.24 -2.04
N ALA A 134 -11.93 12.46 -2.98
CA ALA A 134 -13.18 13.18 -2.75
C ALA A 134 -14.10 12.46 -1.75
N ALA A 135 -14.06 11.11 -1.72
CA ALA A 135 -14.83 10.33 -0.76
C ALA A 135 -14.21 10.36 0.63
N LEU A 136 -12.89 10.17 0.77
CA LEU A 136 -12.23 10.04 2.07
C LEU A 136 -12.00 11.39 2.77
N GLY A 137 -11.61 12.41 2.01
CA GLY A 137 -11.24 13.74 2.51
C GLY A 137 -12.23 14.35 3.49
N PRO A 138 -13.53 14.44 3.14
CA PRO A 138 -14.55 14.99 4.04
C PRO A 138 -14.68 14.27 5.38
N PHE A 139 -14.43 12.95 5.44
CA PHE A 139 -14.46 12.23 6.71
C PHE A 139 -13.26 12.55 7.59
N LEU A 140 -12.07 12.69 6.99
CA LEU A 140 -10.85 13.07 7.71
C LEU A 140 -10.99 14.47 8.29
N ASP A 141 -11.40 15.41 7.45
CA ASP A 141 -11.68 16.80 7.80
C ASP A 141 -12.78 16.92 8.88
N SER A 142 -13.81 16.08 8.80
CA SER A 142 -14.85 16.03 9.82
C SER A 142 -14.33 15.63 11.20
N TYR A 143 -13.28 14.81 11.32
CA TYR A 143 -12.72 14.51 12.65
C TYR A 143 -12.15 15.75 13.32
N HIS A 144 -11.45 16.60 12.55
CA HIS A 144 -10.89 17.85 13.05
C HIS A 144 -11.98 18.86 13.38
N SER A 145 -13.01 18.97 12.53
CA SER A 145 -14.19 19.80 12.83
C SER A 145 -14.90 19.37 14.12
N LEU A 146 -15.14 18.07 14.29
CA LEU A 146 -15.83 17.54 15.48
C LEU A 146 -15.01 17.66 16.76
N CYS A 147 -13.68 17.62 16.65
CA CYS A 147 -12.77 17.81 17.78
C CYS A 147 -12.43 19.27 18.04
N GLY A 148 -13.00 20.20 17.27
CA GLY A 148 -12.74 21.63 17.40
C GLY A 148 -11.34 22.06 16.99
N VAL A 149 -10.60 21.26 16.21
CA VAL A 149 -9.31 21.66 15.63
C VAL A 149 -9.51 22.83 14.66
N LEU A 150 -10.53 22.71 13.81
CA LEU A 150 -10.89 23.72 12.82
C LEU A 150 -12.40 23.96 12.81
N THR A 151 -12.82 25.08 12.22
CA THR A 151 -14.23 25.43 12.08
C THR A 151 -14.48 26.10 10.73
N TYR A 152 -15.53 25.65 10.06
CA TYR A 152 -16.03 26.26 8.83
C TYR A 152 -17.00 27.40 9.16
N ASP A 153 -16.95 28.48 8.38
CA ASP A 153 -17.90 29.60 8.55
C ASP A 153 -19.31 29.21 8.07
N THR A 154 -19.40 28.34 7.07
CA THR A 154 -20.65 27.76 6.56
C THR A 154 -20.56 26.23 6.49
N PRO A 155 -20.68 25.53 7.63
CA PRO A 155 -20.52 24.09 7.67
C PRO A 155 -21.72 23.38 7.03
N LEU A 156 -21.44 22.39 6.19
CA LEU A 156 -22.37 21.35 5.81
C LEU A 156 -22.30 20.24 6.85
N VAL A 157 -23.40 20.04 7.58
CA VAL A 157 -23.54 19.03 8.61
C VAL A 157 -24.57 18.01 8.16
N PHE A 158 -24.17 16.74 8.03
CA PHE A 158 -25.10 15.67 7.67
C PHE A 158 -24.89 14.41 8.52
N PRO A 159 -25.98 13.74 8.91
CA PRO A 159 -25.92 12.46 9.62
C PRO A 159 -25.47 11.36 8.66
N ILE A 160 -24.44 10.60 9.04
CA ILE A 160 -23.97 9.42 8.30
C ILE A 160 -24.73 8.17 8.76
N LEU A 161 -24.90 7.99 10.08
CA LEU A 161 -25.47 6.75 10.64
C LEU A 161 -26.62 7.01 11.61
N GLY A 162 -27.82 7.26 11.11
CA GLY A 162 -29.05 7.29 11.91
C GLY A 162 -29.08 8.27 13.09
N TYR A 163 -30.18 8.25 13.85
CA TYR A 163 -30.38 9.05 15.06
C TYR A 163 -30.67 8.11 16.23
N ILE A 164 -29.97 8.31 17.36
CA ILE A 164 -30.29 7.62 18.62
C ILE A 164 -31.08 8.61 19.48
N GLY A 165 -32.32 8.26 19.79
CA GLY A 165 -33.17 9.06 20.68
C GLY A 165 -33.73 10.35 20.04
N GLY A 166 -33.95 10.36 18.73
CA GLY A 166 -34.66 11.44 18.03
C GLY A 166 -33.77 12.59 17.54
N ASP A 167 -32.81 13.04 18.37
CA ASP A 167 -32.11 14.31 18.08
C ASP A 167 -30.59 14.20 17.92
N THR A 168 -29.96 13.08 18.31
CA THR A 168 -28.50 12.93 18.20
C THR A 168 -28.15 11.92 17.12
N ALA A 169 -27.50 12.39 16.05
CA ALA A 169 -26.94 11.50 15.04
C ALA A 169 -25.80 10.66 15.65
N LEU A 170 -25.76 9.35 15.39
CA LEU A 170 -24.69 8.48 15.93
C LEU A 170 -23.34 8.82 15.30
N LEU A 171 -23.35 9.20 14.03
CA LEU A 171 -22.17 9.65 13.29
C LEU A 171 -22.56 10.85 12.44
N THR A 172 -21.84 11.95 12.57
CA THR A 172 -22.06 13.20 11.84
C THR A 172 -20.83 13.50 10.99
N CYS A 173 -21.03 13.95 9.76
CA CYS A 173 -19.98 14.56 8.97
C CYS A 173 -20.14 16.08 9.00
N VAL A 174 -19.06 16.78 9.30
CA VAL A 174 -18.97 18.25 9.24
C VAL A 174 -17.90 18.60 8.21
N THR A 175 -18.28 19.30 7.15
CA THR A 175 -17.38 19.70 6.05
C THR A 175 -17.94 20.91 5.31
N THR A 176 -17.46 21.24 4.12
CA THR A 176 -18.07 22.25 3.23
C THR A 176 -18.00 21.82 1.76
N TYR A 177 -18.72 22.52 0.88
CA TYR A 177 -18.97 22.09 -0.51
C TYR A 177 -17.70 21.96 -1.36
N TRP A 178 -16.66 22.75 -1.07
CA TRP A 178 -15.41 22.75 -1.84
C TRP A 178 -14.38 21.72 -1.34
N VAL A 179 -14.58 21.15 -0.15
CA VAL A 179 -13.65 20.17 0.44
C VAL A 179 -13.57 18.88 -0.38
N PRO A 180 -14.69 18.20 -0.75
CA PRO A 180 -14.60 16.98 -1.55
C PRO A 180 -13.89 17.19 -2.91
N PRO A 181 -14.21 18.23 -3.71
CA PRO A 181 -13.45 18.51 -4.93
C PRO A 181 -11.95 18.74 -4.69
N LEU A 182 -11.59 19.50 -3.66
CA LEU A 182 -10.19 19.79 -3.33
C LEU A 182 -9.42 18.50 -3.00
N PHE A 183 -9.98 17.64 -2.15
CA PHE A 183 -9.37 16.36 -1.82
C PHE A 183 -9.35 15.38 -3.02
N GLY A 184 -10.33 15.46 -3.91
CA GLY A 184 -10.32 14.70 -5.17
C GLY A 184 -9.16 15.11 -6.07
N VAL A 185 -8.93 16.41 -6.24
CA VAL A 185 -7.77 16.93 -6.99
C VAL A 185 -6.46 16.52 -6.31
N ALA A 186 -6.38 16.59 -4.99
CA ALA A 186 -5.21 16.13 -4.25
C ALA A 186 -4.93 14.63 -4.49
N GLY A 187 -5.96 13.77 -4.40
CA GLY A 187 -5.85 12.35 -4.70
C GLY A 187 -5.34 12.07 -6.12
N PHE A 188 -5.85 12.80 -7.11
CA PHE A 188 -5.37 12.76 -8.50
C PHE A 188 -3.88 13.14 -8.61
N LEU A 189 -3.49 14.30 -8.07
CA LEU A 189 -2.13 14.82 -8.19
C LEU A 189 -1.11 13.93 -7.48
N ILE A 190 -1.41 13.52 -6.24
CA ILE A 190 -0.56 12.65 -5.44
C ILE A 190 -0.42 11.28 -6.12
N GLY A 191 -1.53 10.72 -6.61
CA GLY A 191 -1.52 9.45 -7.31
C GLY A 191 -0.63 9.48 -8.56
N TRP A 192 -0.78 10.49 -9.41
CA TRP A 192 0.08 10.63 -10.59
C TRP A 192 1.53 10.90 -10.24
N LEU A 193 1.82 11.75 -9.25
CA LEU A 193 3.18 12.01 -8.81
C LEU A 193 3.89 10.71 -8.41
N TYR A 194 3.21 9.83 -7.67
CA TYR A 194 3.73 8.50 -7.33
C TYR A 194 4.06 7.64 -8.55
N ILE A 195 3.13 7.53 -9.52
CA ILE A 195 3.35 6.71 -10.72
C ILE A 195 4.47 7.30 -11.59
N LEU A 196 4.57 8.63 -11.67
CA LEU A 196 5.64 9.33 -12.38
C LEU A 196 7.01 9.04 -11.76
N LEU A 197 7.12 9.16 -10.44
CA LEU A 197 8.37 8.93 -9.72
C LEU A 197 8.76 7.44 -9.72
N ASP A 198 7.80 6.52 -9.53
CA ASP A 198 8.07 5.08 -9.57
C ASP A 198 8.68 4.67 -10.91
N ALA A 199 8.10 5.13 -12.03
CA ALA A 199 8.67 4.87 -13.35
C ALA A 199 10.03 5.57 -13.55
N GLY A 200 10.23 6.75 -12.95
CA GLY A 200 11.50 7.47 -12.86
C GLY A 200 12.63 6.62 -12.28
N PHE A 201 12.39 6.07 -11.09
CA PHE A 201 13.40 5.35 -10.32
C PHE A 201 13.52 3.86 -10.68
N GLN A 202 12.48 3.23 -11.25
CA GLN A 202 12.54 1.83 -11.69
C GLN A 202 13.51 1.57 -12.85
N VAL A 203 13.91 2.61 -13.61
CA VAL A 203 14.86 2.45 -14.71
C VAL A 203 16.26 2.04 -14.21
N GLU A 204 16.60 2.35 -12.96
CA GLU A 204 17.94 2.13 -12.42
C GLU A 204 18.13 0.73 -11.79
N GLU A 205 17.07 0.05 -11.31
CA GLU A 205 17.19 -1.19 -10.51
C GLU A 205 17.03 -2.51 -11.31
N LYS A 206 17.36 -2.54 -12.61
CA LYS A 206 17.10 -3.72 -13.46
C LYS A 206 17.96 -4.97 -13.17
N GLY A 207 18.71 -5.01 -12.08
CA GLY A 207 19.58 -6.13 -11.69
C GLY A 207 19.23 -6.70 -10.33
N THR A 208 18.37 -7.72 -10.30
CA THR A 208 18.28 -8.73 -9.22
C THR A 208 18.10 -8.20 -7.79
N ASP A 209 16.89 -7.77 -7.40
CA ASP A 209 16.59 -7.69 -5.96
C ASP A 209 15.08 -7.77 -5.59
N PRO A 210 14.75 -8.20 -4.36
CA PRO A 210 13.39 -8.37 -3.84
C PRO A 210 12.61 -7.06 -3.62
N SER A 211 13.11 -5.92 -4.12
CA SER A 211 12.47 -4.59 -4.08
C SER A 211 11.19 -4.51 -4.91
N GLN A 212 10.94 -5.46 -5.83
CA GLN A 212 9.69 -5.50 -6.62
C GLN A 212 8.41 -5.62 -5.77
N SER A 213 8.51 -6.11 -4.53
CA SER A 213 7.38 -6.18 -3.61
C SER A 213 6.86 -4.80 -3.17
N GLU A 214 7.69 -3.76 -3.22
CA GLU A 214 7.30 -2.42 -2.77
C GLU A 214 6.40 -1.70 -3.78
N PHE A 215 6.62 -1.93 -5.07
CA PHE A 215 5.82 -1.35 -6.16
C PHE A 215 4.51 -2.10 -6.44
N ASN A 216 4.34 -3.27 -5.83
CA ASN A 216 3.15 -4.10 -5.96
C ASN A 216 2.51 -4.35 -4.59
N PRO A 217 1.96 -3.30 -3.93
CA PRO A 217 1.39 -3.46 -2.61
C PRO A 217 0.20 -4.41 -2.63
N THR A 218 0.15 -5.30 -1.65
CA THR A 218 -1.00 -6.18 -1.46
C THR A 218 -2.22 -5.38 -0.99
N ILE A 219 -3.43 -5.83 -1.30
CA ILE A 219 -4.67 -5.15 -0.86
C ILE A 219 -4.72 -4.96 0.67
N PRO A 220 -4.34 -5.94 1.52
CA PRO A 220 -4.25 -5.71 2.96
C PRO A 220 -3.30 -4.56 3.33
N LYS A 221 -2.14 -4.45 2.67
CA LYS A 221 -1.19 -3.36 2.91
C LYS A 221 -1.80 -1.99 2.58
N VAL A 222 -2.51 -1.89 1.46
CA VAL A 222 -3.23 -0.66 1.06
C VAL A 222 -4.29 -0.28 2.09
N LEU A 223 -5.13 -1.25 2.50
CA LEU A 223 -6.18 -1.00 3.50
C LEU A 223 -5.60 -0.62 4.86
N THR A 224 -4.52 -1.27 5.29
CA THR A 224 -3.79 -0.87 6.51
C THR A 224 -3.24 0.53 6.38
N GLY A 225 -2.69 0.92 5.22
CA GLY A 225 -2.18 2.27 5.00
C GLY A 225 -3.27 3.34 5.11
N VAL A 226 -4.41 3.14 4.44
CA VAL A 226 -5.56 4.05 4.53
C VAL A 226 -6.12 4.10 5.95
N GLY A 227 -6.23 2.96 6.62
CA GLY A 227 -6.70 2.87 8.00
C GLY A 227 -5.76 3.57 8.99
N TYR A 228 -4.44 3.39 8.83
CA TYR A 228 -3.43 4.01 9.68
C TYR A 228 -3.38 5.52 9.52
N PHE A 229 -3.49 6.02 8.27
CA PHE A 229 -3.61 7.44 8.00
C PHE A 229 -4.90 8.04 8.61
N THR A 230 -6.04 7.38 8.41
CA THR A 230 -7.32 7.78 9.01
C THR A 230 -7.24 7.82 10.53
N PHE A 231 -6.61 6.81 11.15
CA PHE A 231 -6.38 6.76 12.58
C PHE A 231 -5.53 7.94 13.07
N GLN A 232 -4.43 8.26 12.38
CA GLN A 232 -3.58 9.39 12.77
C GLN A 232 -4.37 10.71 12.75
N TYR A 233 -5.19 10.92 11.70
CA TYR A 233 -6.04 12.10 11.54
C TYR A 233 -7.09 12.23 12.65
N TRP A 234 -7.78 11.13 12.98
CA TRP A 234 -8.72 11.08 14.10
C TRP A 234 -8.04 11.32 15.45
N PHE A 235 -6.91 10.64 15.66
CA PHE A 235 -6.19 10.67 16.93
C PHE A 235 -5.61 12.05 17.23
N SER A 236 -5.13 12.78 16.21
CA SER A 236 -4.67 14.16 16.40
C SER A 236 -5.79 15.09 16.87
N GLY A 237 -7.00 14.95 16.29
CA GLY A 237 -8.18 15.67 16.74
C GLY A 237 -8.54 15.32 18.18
N LEU A 238 -8.52 14.04 18.54
CA LEU A 238 -8.79 13.61 19.91
C LEU A 238 -7.79 14.20 20.91
N LEU A 239 -6.49 14.19 20.61
CA LEU A 239 -5.47 14.79 21.47
C LEU A 239 -5.71 16.29 21.66
N PHE A 240 -6.03 17.01 20.58
CA PHE A 240 -6.38 18.43 20.62
C PHE A 240 -7.60 18.70 21.51
N ALA A 241 -8.68 17.92 21.34
CA ALA A 241 -9.91 18.05 22.14
C ALA A 241 -9.68 17.77 23.64
N ASN A 242 -8.63 17.03 23.99
CA ASN A 242 -8.23 16.76 25.38
C ASN A 242 -7.19 17.76 25.91
N HIS A 243 -6.96 18.86 25.20
CA HIS A 243 -6.03 19.92 25.58
C HIS A 243 -4.59 19.41 25.81
N ILE A 244 -4.18 18.38 25.07
CA ILE A 244 -2.79 17.94 25.07
C ILE A 244 -1.95 19.03 24.41
N ASP A 245 -0.80 19.35 25.02
CA ASP A 245 0.09 20.38 24.49
C ASP A 245 0.54 20.06 23.06
N ARG A 246 0.58 21.10 22.21
CA ARG A 246 0.89 21.00 20.79
C ARG A 246 2.26 20.39 20.48
N GLU A 247 3.25 20.60 21.35
CA GLU A 247 4.58 19.99 21.19
C GLU A 247 4.49 18.47 21.32
N TYR A 248 3.70 17.96 22.27
CA TYR A 248 3.46 16.53 22.40
C TYR A 248 2.66 15.98 21.22
N ILE A 249 1.63 16.71 20.73
CA ILE A 249 0.90 16.30 19.53
C ILE A 249 1.87 16.20 18.34
N LEU A 250 2.73 17.20 18.14
CA LEU A 250 3.75 17.21 17.09
C LEU A 250 4.66 15.99 17.19
N ILE A 251 5.25 15.72 18.36
CA ILE A 251 6.16 14.58 18.57
C ILE A 251 5.44 13.26 18.25
N ILE A 252 4.23 13.06 18.79
CA ILE A 252 3.46 11.83 18.58
C ILE A 252 3.12 11.68 17.09
N MET A 253 2.64 12.74 16.43
CA MET A 253 2.31 12.69 15.00
C MET A 253 3.55 12.42 14.15
N SER A 254 4.69 13.02 14.45
CA SER A 254 5.95 12.77 13.75
C SER A 254 6.42 11.33 13.89
N VAL A 255 6.34 10.75 15.09
CA VAL A 255 6.69 9.34 15.32
C VAL A 255 5.75 8.41 14.56
N LEU A 256 4.44 8.66 14.59
CA LEU A 256 3.46 7.88 13.83
C LEU A 256 3.70 8.01 12.31
N ALA A 257 3.97 9.21 11.81
CA ALA A 257 4.25 9.44 10.39
C ALA A 257 5.53 8.71 9.94
N ALA A 258 6.62 8.80 10.71
CA ALA A 258 7.88 8.12 10.42
C ALA A 258 7.73 6.59 10.48
N GLY A 259 7.05 6.07 11.50
CA GLY A 259 6.75 4.64 11.63
C GLY A 259 5.84 4.14 10.51
N GLY A 260 4.83 4.92 10.15
CA GLY A 260 3.92 4.63 9.04
C GLY A 260 4.62 4.59 7.69
N TYR A 261 5.46 5.59 7.38
CA TYR A 261 6.32 5.56 6.21
C TYR A 261 7.19 4.31 6.23
N TYR A 262 7.97 4.09 7.29
CA TYR A 262 8.86 2.92 7.37
C TYR A 262 8.12 1.58 7.26
N ALA A 263 6.88 1.45 7.74
CA ALA A 263 6.12 0.20 7.66
C ALA A 263 5.39 0.02 6.31
N LEU A 264 4.91 1.12 5.71
CA LEU A 264 3.99 1.07 4.57
C LEU A 264 4.69 1.39 3.25
N ASP A 265 5.70 2.25 3.24
CA ASP A 265 6.35 2.71 2.01
C ASP A 265 7.80 3.13 2.31
N ARG A 266 8.77 2.34 1.86
CA ARG A 266 10.20 2.62 2.05
C ARG A 266 10.86 3.16 0.79
N SER A 267 10.07 3.44 -0.24
CA SER A 267 10.57 3.85 -1.53
C SER A 267 10.97 5.33 -1.56
N ILE A 268 11.98 5.66 -2.36
CA ILE A 268 12.40 7.07 -2.57
C ILE A 268 11.26 7.90 -3.17
N SER A 269 10.50 7.35 -4.12
CA SER A 269 9.30 7.98 -4.67
C SER A 269 8.27 8.28 -3.58
N GLY A 270 8.12 7.36 -2.63
CA GLY A 270 7.28 7.55 -1.46
C GLY A 270 7.75 8.69 -0.58
N PHE A 271 9.04 8.75 -0.26
CA PHE A 271 9.60 9.83 0.55
C PHE A 271 9.39 11.20 -0.10
N ILE A 272 9.73 11.33 -1.38
CA ILE A 272 9.62 12.58 -2.13
C ILE A 272 8.15 13.03 -2.17
N THR A 273 7.23 12.12 -2.46
CA THR A 273 5.81 12.46 -2.52
C THR A 273 5.28 12.85 -1.14
N SER A 274 5.68 12.15 -0.08
CA SER A 274 5.31 12.47 1.31
C SER A 274 5.84 13.84 1.74
N ALA A 275 7.07 14.19 1.37
CA ALA A 275 7.62 15.50 1.61
C ALA A 275 6.87 16.59 0.82
N ALA A 276 6.53 16.31 -0.44
CA ALA A 276 5.74 17.22 -1.27
C ALA A 276 4.35 17.47 -0.68
N THR A 277 3.68 16.45 -0.13
CA THR A 277 2.38 16.64 0.55
C THR A 277 2.53 17.37 1.87
N ALA A 278 3.56 17.06 2.67
CA ALA A 278 3.84 17.70 3.96
C ALA A 278 4.11 19.21 3.84
N ILE A 279 4.59 19.66 2.68
CA ILE A 279 4.82 21.09 2.39
C ILE A 279 3.63 21.67 1.62
N GLY A 280 3.22 21.01 0.53
CA GLY A 280 2.20 21.50 -0.39
C GLY A 280 0.82 21.61 0.25
N GLY A 281 0.42 20.64 1.08
CA GLY A 281 -0.84 20.66 1.81
C GLY A 281 -0.99 21.93 2.66
N PRO A 282 -0.09 22.15 3.64
CA PRO A 282 -0.16 23.34 4.47
C PRO A 282 -0.04 24.67 3.71
N LEU A 283 0.72 24.73 2.61
CA LEU A 283 0.76 25.93 1.76
C LEU A 283 -0.58 26.20 1.05
N ILE A 284 -1.27 25.15 0.60
CA ILE A 284 -2.63 25.27 0.05
C ILE A 284 -3.57 25.78 1.13
N GLU A 285 -3.45 25.29 2.38
CA GLU A 285 -4.26 25.77 3.50
C GLU A 285 -4.05 27.26 3.79
N VAL A 286 -2.80 27.73 3.82
CA VAL A 286 -2.48 29.17 3.94
C VAL A 286 -3.16 29.96 2.81
N GLY A 287 -3.08 29.45 1.58
CA GLY A 287 -3.74 30.05 0.43
C GLY A 287 -5.27 30.13 0.61
N LEU A 288 -5.90 29.05 1.07
CA LEU A 288 -7.35 28.99 1.29
C LEU A 288 -7.79 29.96 2.40
N ILE A 289 -7.11 29.95 3.55
CA ILE A 289 -7.39 30.85 4.68
C ILE A 289 -7.22 32.32 4.25
N SER A 290 -6.23 32.61 3.41
CA SER A 290 -5.93 34.00 2.99
C SER A 290 -6.81 34.51 1.84
N SER A 291 -7.37 33.62 1.02
CA SER A 291 -8.04 34.01 -0.23
C SER A 291 -9.54 33.72 -0.29
N LEU A 292 -10.03 32.79 0.52
CA LEU A 292 -11.46 32.51 0.56
C LEU A 292 -12.22 33.68 1.21
N PRO A 293 -13.40 34.04 0.68
CA PRO A 293 -14.27 34.99 1.36
C PRO A 293 -14.67 34.48 2.75
N GLU A 294 -14.89 35.40 3.71
CA GLU A 294 -15.36 35.08 5.08
C GLU A 294 -16.63 34.21 5.10
N SER A 295 -17.45 34.26 4.05
CA SER A 295 -18.67 33.43 3.95
C SER A 295 -18.43 31.99 3.53
N SER A 296 -17.20 31.59 3.20
CA SER A 296 -16.86 30.23 2.73
C SER A 296 -15.53 29.74 3.25
N GLY A 297 -14.91 30.50 4.14
CA GLY A 297 -13.64 30.18 4.76
C GLY A 297 -13.76 29.08 5.81
N TYR A 298 -12.59 28.75 6.33
CA TYR A 298 -12.42 27.98 7.54
C TYR A 298 -11.21 28.53 8.27
N HIS A 299 -11.15 28.28 9.57
CA HIS A 299 -10.03 28.69 10.41
C HIS A 299 -9.69 27.59 11.41
N TYR A 300 -8.42 27.51 11.78
CA TYR A 300 -8.01 26.74 12.94
C TYR A 300 -8.38 27.48 14.22
N ASN A 301 -8.90 26.75 15.20
CA ASN A 301 -9.19 27.32 16.51
C ASN A 301 -7.90 27.56 17.33
N ASP A 302 -6.82 26.88 16.97
CA ASP A 302 -5.46 27.17 17.41
C ASP A 302 -4.54 27.22 16.18
N THR A 303 -4.13 28.43 15.80
CA THR A 303 -3.24 28.65 14.66
C THR A 303 -1.78 28.26 14.93
N GLY A 304 -1.45 27.90 16.18
CA GLY A 304 -0.13 27.46 16.58
C GLY A 304 0.98 28.45 16.27
N GLU A 305 2.17 27.91 15.97
CA GLU A 305 3.40 28.66 15.74
C GLU A 305 3.44 29.37 14.39
N THR A 306 2.65 28.92 13.42
CA THR A 306 2.69 29.46 12.05
C THR A 306 1.80 30.69 11.87
N GLY A 307 0.84 30.90 12.77
CA GLY A 307 -0.20 31.92 12.63
C GLY A 307 -1.34 31.54 11.68
N TYR A 308 -1.27 30.36 11.04
CA TYR A 308 -2.33 29.85 10.14
C TYR A 308 -2.84 28.47 10.58
N PHE A 309 -1.93 27.55 10.90
CA PHE A 309 -2.21 26.17 11.29
C PHE A 309 -1.16 25.65 12.29
N PRO A 310 -1.47 24.69 13.15
CA PRO A 310 -0.51 24.16 14.10
C PRO A 310 0.51 23.23 13.42
N LEU A 311 1.78 23.26 13.83
CA LEU A 311 2.88 22.57 13.14
C LEU A 311 2.70 21.04 13.03
N TRP A 312 1.93 20.42 13.93
CA TRP A 312 1.64 18.98 13.89
C TRP A 312 0.79 18.53 12.69
N ILE A 313 0.26 19.46 11.90
CA ILE A 313 -0.38 19.19 10.61
C ILE A 313 0.62 18.68 9.56
N ILE A 314 1.88 19.12 9.62
CA ILE A 314 2.93 18.70 8.67
C ILE A 314 3.12 17.17 8.65
N PRO A 315 3.37 16.48 9.79
CA PRO A 315 3.51 15.03 9.79
C PRO A 315 2.22 14.27 9.42
N LEU A 316 1.02 14.86 9.60
CA LEU A 316 -0.22 14.26 9.10
C LEU A 316 -0.22 14.21 7.56
N TYR A 317 0.08 15.34 6.91
CA TYR A 317 0.21 15.38 5.45
C TYR A 317 1.33 14.47 4.92
N PHE A 318 2.42 14.33 5.68
CA PHE A 318 3.49 13.40 5.33
C PHE A 318 2.98 11.95 5.26
N LEU A 319 2.24 11.48 6.28
CA LEU A 319 1.68 10.11 6.26
C LEU A 319 0.59 9.92 5.20
N GLY A 320 -0.04 11.01 4.74
CA GLY A 320 -0.91 10.99 3.58
C GLY A 320 -0.20 10.47 2.32
N GLY A 321 1.11 10.67 2.19
CA GLY A 321 1.93 10.17 1.08
C GLY A 321 1.86 8.64 0.94
N PRO A 322 2.37 7.85 1.90
CA PRO A 322 2.40 6.38 1.82
C PRO A 322 1.02 5.73 1.64
N ALA A 323 -0.02 6.30 2.25
CA ALA A 323 -1.38 5.81 2.11
C ALA A 323 -1.89 5.99 0.67
N ASN A 324 -1.76 7.19 0.11
CA ASN A 324 -2.19 7.48 -1.26
C ASN A 324 -1.30 6.80 -2.30
N GLY A 325 0.01 6.70 -2.07
CA GLY A 325 0.95 6.04 -2.97
C GLY A 325 0.70 4.56 -3.14
N ASN A 326 0.51 3.84 -2.03
CA ASN A 326 0.16 2.42 -2.09
C ASN A 326 -1.21 2.19 -2.77
N LEU A 327 -2.18 3.08 -2.53
CA LEU A 327 -3.47 3.03 -3.23
C LEU A 327 -3.30 3.26 -4.73
N ALA A 328 -2.49 4.24 -5.13
CA ALA A 328 -2.20 4.55 -6.52
C ALA A 328 -1.53 3.37 -7.24
N ARG A 329 -0.48 2.78 -6.64
CA ARG A 329 0.17 1.57 -7.15
C ARG A 329 -0.82 0.43 -7.34
N ALA A 330 -1.67 0.18 -6.34
CA ALA A 330 -2.66 -0.89 -6.42
C ALA A 330 -3.68 -0.66 -7.55
N PHE A 331 -4.19 0.57 -7.72
CA PHE A 331 -5.07 0.88 -8.85
C PHE A 331 -4.35 0.76 -10.18
N TRP A 332 -3.14 1.29 -10.30
CA TRP A 332 -2.35 1.24 -11.52
C TRP A 332 -2.02 -0.19 -11.96
N ASN A 333 -1.70 -1.07 -11.01
CA ASN A 333 -1.38 -2.47 -11.27
C ASN A 333 -2.63 -3.30 -11.56
N ALA A 334 -3.77 -2.97 -10.95
CA ALA A 334 -5.04 -3.64 -11.22
C ALA A 334 -5.61 -3.27 -12.60
N ILE A 335 -5.47 -2.00 -13.02
CA ILE A 335 -5.98 -1.53 -14.30
C ILE A 335 -5.03 -1.98 -15.41
N GLY A 336 -5.41 -2.99 -16.19
CA GLY A 336 -4.67 -3.45 -17.37
C GLY A 336 -4.44 -4.96 -17.42
N ASN A 337 -4.61 -5.67 -16.30
CA ASN A 337 -4.48 -7.13 -16.27
C ASN A 337 -5.62 -7.84 -17.00
N ASP A 338 -6.81 -7.24 -17.05
CA ASP A 338 -8.01 -7.83 -17.65
C ASP A 338 -7.85 -8.17 -19.14
N LYS A 339 -7.05 -7.38 -19.90
CA LYS A 339 -6.84 -7.65 -21.34
C LYS A 339 -5.85 -8.78 -21.60
N ALA A 340 -4.94 -9.08 -20.67
CA ALA A 340 -4.03 -10.21 -20.80
C ALA A 340 -4.77 -11.54 -20.57
N GLU A 341 -5.78 -11.55 -19.71
CA GLU A 341 -6.60 -12.74 -19.44
C GLU A 341 -7.62 -12.99 -20.56
N SER A 342 -8.32 -11.96 -21.07
CA SER A 342 -9.30 -12.15 -22.16
C SER A 342 -8.66 -12.47 -23.54
N ALA A 343 -7.40 -12.09 -23.76
CA ALA A 343 -6.65 -12.51 -24.95
C ALA A 343 -6.19 -13.98 -24.88
N ASN A 344 -6.15 -14.59 -23.69
CA ASN A 344 -5.82 -16.00 -23.52
C ASN A 344 -7.04 -16.93 -23.62
N GLU A 345 -8.27 -16.42 -23.46
CA GLU A 345 -9.51 -17.22 -23.65
C GLU A 345 -9.89 -17.39 -25.13
N SER A 346 -9.36 -16.56 -26.03
CA SER A 346 -9.63 -16.66 -27.47
C SER A 346 -8.50 -17.35 -28.25
N GLY A 347 -8.04 -18.51 -27.77
CA GLY A 347 -7.53 -19.61 -28.61
C GLY A 347 -6.35 -19.33 -29.56
N GLN A 348 -5.68 -18.17 -29.50
CA GLN A 348 -4.39 -18.00 -30.14
C GLN A 348 -3.33 -18.47 -29.18
N LEU A 349 -2.93 -19.73 -29.35
CA LEU A 349 -1.62 -20.25 -28.97
C LEU A 349 -0.58 -19.17 -29.29
N LYS A 350 -0.23 -18.33 -28.31
CA LYS A 350 1.12 -17.80 -28.23
C LYS A 350 1.98 -19.04 -28.38
N ARG A 351 2.72 -19.14 -29.49
CA ARG A 351 3.77 -20.13 -29.65
C ARG A 351 4.73 -19.91 -28.49
N GLN A 352 4.43 -20.54 -27.36
CA GLN A 352 5.37 -20.71 -26.27
C GLN A 352 6.56 -21.38 -26.94
N ILE A 353 7.68 -20.69 -26.89
CA ILE A 353 8.95 -21.32 -27.23
C ILE A 353 9.03 -22.48 -26.23
N PRO A 354 9.06 -23.73 -26.71
CA PRO A 354 8.89 -24.86 -25.82
C PRO A 354 9.93 -24.81 -24.73
N CYS A 355 9.51 -24.97 -23.48
CA CYS A 355 10.41 -24.82 -22.35
C CYS A 355 11.63 -25.73 -22.58
N PRO A 356 12.87 -25.19 -22.63
CA PRO A 356 14.03 -25.98 -23.06
C PRO A 356 14.32 -27.17 -22.13
N LYS A 357 13.75 -27.17 -20.91
CA LYS A 357 13.94 -28.25 -19.94
C LYS A 357 12.89 -29.37 -20.02
N CYS A 358 11.62 -29.04 -20.26
CA CYS A 358 10.54 -30.03 -20.27
C CYS A 358 9.87 -30.19 -21.64
N GLN A 359 10.22 -29.37 -22.62
CA GLN A 359 9.61 -29.34 -23.96
C GLN A 359 8.07 -29.23 -23.86
N ASP A 360 7.59 -28.34 -22.99
CA ASP A 360 6.18 -28.11 -22.68
C ASP A 360 5.39 -29.28 -22.11
N THR A 361 6.03 -30.40 -21.77
CA THR A 361 5.38 -31.49 -21.04
C THR A 361 5.00 -31.09 -19.59
N ARG A 362 5.48 -29.93 -19.13
CA ARG A 362 5.37 -29.39 -17.75
C ARG A 362 5.98 -30.31 -16.67
N ALA A 363 6.54 -31.46 -17.04
CA ALA A 363 7.18 -32.41 -16.16
C ALA A 363 8.64 -32.66 -16.57
N VAL A 364 9.49 -32.93 -15.59
CA VAL A 364 10.88 -33.39 -15.80
C VAL A 364 11.11 -34.65 -14.98
N LYS A 365 12.12 -35.44 -15.34
CA LYS A 365 12.50 -36.61 -14.54
C LYS A 365 12.79 -36.20 -13.09
N CYS A 366 12.34 -37.02 -12.16
CA CYS A 366 12.61 -36.81 -10.74
C CYS A 366 14.13 -36.90 -10.50
N PRO A 367 14.76 -35.90 -9.88
CA PRO A 367 16.21 -35.95 -9.62
C PRO A 367 16.59 -36.98 -8.54
N ASN A 368 15.62 -37.54 -7.82
CA ASN A 368 15.83 -38.43 -6.69
C ASN A 368 15.54 -39.92 -6.98
N CYS A 369 15.07 -40.27 -8.18
CA CYS A 369 14.78 -41.67 -8.54
C CYS A 369 14.71 -41.87 -10.05
N ASP A 370 14.89 -43.11 -10.50
CA ASP A 370 14.91 -43.43 -11.93
C ASP A 370 13.50 -43.63 -12.52
N ASP A 371 12.66 -44.42 -11.86
CA ASP A 371 11.34 -44.84 -12.34
C ASP A 371 10.23 -44.62 -11.29
N GLY A 372 10.46 -43.69 -10.37
CA GLY A 372 9.59 -43.48 -9.22
C GLY A 372 9.98 -44.31 -8.01
N THR A 373 10.94 -45.22 -8.15
CA THR A 373 11.53 -45.97 -7.04
C THR A 373 13.03 -45.78 -6.98
N TYR A 374 13.62 -45.98 -5.80
CA TYR A 374 15.07 -46.08 -5.64
C TYR A 374 15.40 -47.26 -4.72
N VAL A 375 16.61 -47.78 -4.80
CA VAL A 375 17.05 -48.91 -3.95
C VAL A 375 17.84 -48.37 -2.77
N THR A 376 17.40 -48.69 -1.56
CA THR A 376 18.13 -48.38 -0.32
C THR A 376 18.12 -49.62 0.56
N TYR A 377 19.26 -49.96 1.16
CA TYR A 377 19.42 -51.17 1.98
C TYR A 377 18.97 -52.47 1.27
N GLY A 378 19.19 -52.58 -0.04
CA GLY A 378 18.77 -53.73 -0.84
C GLY A 378 17.26 -53.85 -1.07
N GLN A 379 16.47 -52.88 -0.62
CA GLN A 379 15.02 -52.84 -0.82
C GLN A 379 14.64 -51.72 -1.79
N ARG A 380 13.70 -52.01 -2.69
CA ARG A 380 13.10 -51.02 -3.59
C ARG A 380 12.05 -50.23 -2.82
N VAL A 381 12.24 -48.92 -2.71
CA VAL A 381 11.33 -48.02 -1.99
C VAL A 381 10.75 -46.97 -2.94
N LEU A 382 9.48 -46.61 -2.71
CA LEU A 382 8.81 -45.55 -3.47
C LEU A 382 9.43 -44.18 -3.15
N CYS A 383 9.75 -43.43 -4.20
CA CYS A 383 10.29 -42.09 -4.06
C CYS A 383 9.23 -41.13 -3.53
N LYS A 384 9.47 -40.58 -2.33
CA LYS A 384 8.56 -39.62 -1.69
C LYS A 384 8.43 -38.30 -2.46
N ALA A 385 9.48 -37.90 -3.18
CA ALA A 385 9.50 -36.63 -3.92
C ALA A 385 8.52 -36.63 -5.11
N CYS A 386 8.47 -37.73 -5.87
CA CYS A 386 7.57 -37.88 -7.02
C CYS A 386 6.40 -38.84 -6.78
N ARG A 387 6.25 -39.36 -5.56
CA ARG A 387 5.23 -40.35 -5.17
C ARG A 387 5.14 -41.56 -6.11
N GLY A 388 6.28 -42.11 -6.52
CA GLY A 388 6.28 -43.28 -7.39
C GLY A 388 6.14 -43.00 -8.89
N LYS A 389 6.02 -41.74 -9.32
CA LYS A 389 5.80 -41.40 -10.75
C LYS A 389 7.06 -41.25 -11.61
N GLY A 390 8.24 -41.15 -11.00
CA GLY A 390 9.49 -40.92 -11.72
C GLY A 390 9.65 -39.50 -12.32
N ARG A 391 8.69 -38.61 -12.11
CA ARG A 391 8.68 -37.24 -12.64
C ARG A 391 8.17 -36.22 -11.63
N VAL A 392 8.64 -34.98 -11.78
CA VAL A 392 8.27 -33.82 -10.96
C VAL A 392 7.95 -32.64 -11.86
N ILE A 393 7.22 -31.66 -11.35
CA ILE A 393 6.88 -30.46 -12.13
C ILE A 393 8.15 -29.69 -12.54
N CYS A 394 8.18 -29.18 -13.77
CA CYS A 394 9.31 -28.40 -14.26
C CYS A 394 9.38 -27.06 -13.51
N ARG A 395 10.42 -26.87 -12.70
CA ARG A 395 10.62 -25.64 -11.94
C ARG A 395 10.72 -24.38 -12.81
N SER A 396 11.21 -24.52 -14.05
CA SER A 396 11.30 -23.41 -14.99
C SER A 396 9.94 -23.00 -15.56
N CYS A 397 8.99 -23.94 -15.68
CA CYS A 397 7.62 -23.63 -16.08
C CYS A 397 6.78 -23.11 -14.93
N PHE A 398 7.19 -23.38 -13.70
CA PHE A 398 6.39 -23.11 -12.51
C PHE A 398 5.92 -21.64 -12.42
N PHE A 399 6.80 -20.69 -12.73
CA PHE A 399 6.48 -19.26 -12.71
C PHE A 399 5.59 -18.80 -13.89
N GLU A 400 5.61 -19.54 -15.00
CA GLU A 400 5.03 -19.07 -16.27
C GLU A 400 3.54 -19.38 -16.39
N TYR A 401 3.05 -20.40 -15.67
CA TYR A 401 1.64 -20.81 -15.71
C TYR A 401 0.77 -20.19 -14.60
N GLY A 402 1.33 -19.27 -13.80
CA GLY A 402 0.58 -18.56 -12.75
C GLY A 402 0.15 -19.44 -11.57
N ASP A 403 0.70 -20.64 -11.44
CA ASP A 403 0.44 -21.53 -10.31
C ASP A 403 1.14 -20.99 -9.05
N ASP A 404 0.42 -20.89 -7.93
CA ASP A 404 1.01 -20.51 -6.63
C ASP A 404 1.99 -21.60 -6.17
N PRO A 405 3.28 -21.29 -5.92
CA PRO A 405 4.26 -22.27 -5.42
C PRO A 405 3.89 -22.87 -4.07
N ASN A 406 2.98 -22.24 -3.35
CA ASN A 406 2.49 -22.71 -2.05
C ASN A 406 1.23 -23.57 -2.16
N ASP A 407 0.55 -23.65 -3.31
CA ASP A 407 -0.61 -24.52 -3.51
C ASP A 407 -0.18 -25.93 -3.91
N ILE A 408 0.43 -26.63 -2.94
CA ILE A 408 0.98 -27.97 -3.12
C ILE A 408 -0.11 -28.96 -3.56
N GLU A 409 -1.34 -28.79 -3.09
CA GLU A 409 -2.50 -29.63 -3.44
C GLU A 409 -2.89 -29.48 -4.91
N ASN A 410 -2.91 -28.26 -5.46
CA ASN A 410 -3.20 -28.05 -6.87
C ASN A 410 -2.06 -28.59 -7.76
N ILE A 411 -0.80 -28.37 -7.38
CA ILE A 411 0.37 -28.93 -8.09
C ILE A 411 0.28 -30.46 -8.14
N ARG A 412 -0.09 -31.09 -7.02
CA ARG A 412 -0.29 -32.55 -6.96
C ARG A 412 -1.40 -32.98 -7.91
N ARG A 413 -2.55 -32.29 -7.90
CA ARG A 413 -3.66 -32.61 -8.80
C ARG A 413 -3.25 -32.51 -10.28
N ILE A 414 -2.49 -31.49 -10.66
CA ILE A 414 -1.95 -31.34 -12.03
C ILE A 414 -1.02 -32.51 -12.37
N MET A 415 -0.08 -32.85 -11.49
CA MET A 415 0.82 -34.00 -11.67
C MET A 415 0.06 -35.34 -11.74
N ASP A 416 -1.14 -35.41 -11.15
CA ASP A 416 -2.05 -36.55 -11.23
C ASP A 416 -2.80 -36.67 -12.54
N GLN A 417 -2.90 -35.59 -13.31
CA GLN A 417 -3.58 -35.54 -14.60
C GLN A 417 -2.65 -35.69 -15.80
N ILE A 418 -1.32 -35.58 -15.61
CA ILE A 418 -0.35 -35.77 -16.71
C ILE A 418 -0.31 -37.27 -17.06
N PRO A 419 -0.65 -37.68 -18.29
CA PRO A 419 -0.60 -39.09 -18.70
C PRO A 419 0.84 -39.62 -18.65
N ASP A 420 1.02 -40.91 -18.30
CA ASP A 420 2.33 -41.57 -18.18
C ASP A 420 3.13 -41.62 -19.48
#